data_AF-A0A4D7QJ52-F1
#
_entry.id   AF-A0A4D7QJ52-F1
#
_cell.length_a   1.000
_cell.length_b   1.000
_cell.length_c   1.000
_cell.angle_alpha   90.00
_cell.angle_beta   90.00
_cell.angle_gamma   90.00
#
_symmetry.space_group_name_H-M   'P 1'
#
loop_
_entity.id
_entity.type
_entity.pdbx_description
1 polymer ?
#
loop_
_entity_poly.entity_id
_entity_poly.type
_entity_poly.pdbx_seq_one_letter_code
_entity_poly.pdbx_strand_id
1 'polypeptide(L)'
;MRRVLLSTAAMFLLPSISVSAADLGIPRMPIAAEVSARGFSWTGVYAGLHAGYGFANTSISVPGIVGFSGLGSNGWQVGGKIGADYQFAQRWVIGGLVEGNLSGIDTVISLAGNSVKLSADRRWAVRGRLGFLITPETMLYATGGWSQGHITASGFGGSAGLTTSGWQIGGGIETRLAGNWFMHAEYIHTYSNSIGQFAPVSIKPTLGTARLGLSYRFGLGAAEQYQAFAAPRRADWSGFYAGVQGGYGFGNTTLAVPGLFSFRGIGSQGLFGGVLGGYDHQFAGTNIVAGIEADAGISTVRTTLNVAGFGASIGSDWNAGVRGRLGYVIGGSVMPYLSAGYGWTHVNISLPGASAGWMSSGLQLGAGVETMLTANLALRAEYIHQFGTSRELVAPLTAKIDSGRARVGLTWKFGGEGAAVTARY
;
A
#
# COMPACT_ATOMS: atom_id res chain seq x y z
N MET A 1 48.80 -35.81 -11.09
CA MET A 1 49.08 -36.60 -12.32
C MET A 1 47.74 -37.13 -12.83
N ARG A 2 47.17 -36.53 -13.90
CA ARG A 2 46.98 -37.12 -15.25
C ARG A 2 45.94 -38.28 -15.24
N ARG A 3 44.80 -38.31 -15.97
CA ARG A 3 44.36 -37.83 -17.33
C ARG A 3 42.79 -37.79 -17.34
N VAL A 4 42.09 -36.78 -17.86
CA VAL A 4 41.63 -36.45 -19.25
C VAL A 4 40.66 -37.45 -19.91
N LEU A 5 39.46 -36.96 -20.30
CA LEU A 5 38.72 -37.09 -21.60
C LEU A 5 37.27 -36.53 -21.39
N LEU A 6 36.85 -35.39 -21.97
CA LEU A 6 36.24 -35.15 -23.31
C LEU A 6 34.93 -35.96 -23.54
N SER A 7 33.81 -35.50 -24.11
CA SER A 7 33.24 -34.23 -24.62
C SER A 7 32.02 -34.65 -25.48
N THR A 8 30.85 -34.01 -25.36
CA THR A 8 29.89 -33.93 -26.49
C THR A 8 28.78 -32.90 -26.22
N ALA A 9 28.84 -31.77 -26.92
CA ALA A 9 27.73 -30.85 -27.11
C ALA A 9 27.13 -31.12 -28.50
N ALA A 10 25.83 -31.39 -28.58
CA ALA A 10 25.12 -31.63 -29.83
C ALA A 10 24.51 -30.32 -30.34
N MET A 11 24.97 -29.89 -31.50
CA MET A 11 24.56 -28.70 -32.25
C MET A 11 23.59 -29.15 -33.35
N PHE A 12 22.31 -28.77 -33.27
CA PHE A 12 21.34 -29.03 -34.33
C PHE A 12 21.36 -27.88 -35.36
N LEU A 13 21.85 -28.19 -36.56
CA LEU A 13 21.73 -27.38 -37.77
C LEU A 13 20.36 -27.64 -38.43
N LEU A 14 19.56 -26.58 -38.64
CA LEU A 14 18.36 -26.63 -39.46
C LEU A 14 18.67 -26.02 -40.85
N PRO A 15 18.33 -26.69 -41.97
CA PRO A 15 18.48 -26.12 -43.30
C PRO A 15 17.38 -25.08 -43.59
N SER A 16 17.79 -23.92 -44.11
CA SER A 16 16.92 -22.86 -44.61
C SER A 16 16.42 -23.24 -46.01
N ILE A 17 15.11 -23.46 -46.17
CA ILE A 17 14.50 -23.59 -47.49
C ILE A 17 13.99 -22.21 -47.89
N SER A 18 14.61 -21.60 -48.89
CA SER A 18 14.11 -20.39 -49.53
C SER A 18 12.97 -20.78 -50.49
N VAL A 19 11.75 -20.38 -50.18
CA VAL A 19 10.64 -20.40 -51.15
C VAL A 19 10.56 -19.02 -51.79
N SER A 20 10.90 -18.94 -53.07
CA SER A 20 10.57 -17.81 -53.93
C SER A 20 9.19 -18.09 -54.53
N ALA A 21 8.19 -17.34 -54.08
CA ALA A 21 6.89 -17.29 -54.75
C ALA A 21 6.89 -16.06 -55.65
N ALA A 22 7.03 -16.28 -56.96
CA ALA A 22 6.61 -15.34 -57.97
C ALA A 22 5.14 -15.66 -58.28
N ASP A 23 4.20 -14.87 -57.77
CA ASP A 23 3.01 -14.54 -58.55
C ASP A 23 2.27 -13.28 -58.04
N LEU A 24 1.79 -12.51 -59.03
CA LEU A 24 0.76 -11.47 -59.05
C LEU A 24 0.80 -10.36 -57.98
N GLY A 25 1.32 -9.21 -58.41
CA GLY A 25 1.18 -7.92 -57.74
C GLY A 25 -0.29 -7.48 -57.66
N ILE A 26 -0.95 -7.82 -56.55
CA ILE A 26 -2.09 -7.07 -56.04
C ILE A 26 -1.57 -5.64 -55.80
N PRO A 27 -2.24 -4.57 -56.28
CA PRO A 27 -1.90 -3.22 -55.85
C PRO A 27 -1.95 -3.22 -54.33
N ARG A 28 -0.78 -3.10 -53.70
CA ARG A 28 -0.71 -2.78 -52.28
C ARG A 28 -1.33 -1.41 -52.17
N MET A 29 -2.63 -1.36 -51.87
CA MET A 29 -3.22 -0.17 -51.28
C MET A 29 -2.24 0.24 -50.19
N PRO A 30 -1.79 1.50 -50.14
CA PRO A 30 -1.08 1.96 -48.96
C PRO A 30 -1.99 1.58 -47.79
N ILE A 31 -1.55 0.64 -46.93
CA ILE A 31 -2.13 0.53 -45.60
C ILE A 31 -1.99 1.95 -45.11
N ALA A 32 -3.12 2.66 -44.96
CA ALA A 32 -3.14 3.99 -44.40
C ALA A 32 -2.27 3.87 -43.17
N ALA A 33 -1.08 4.51 -43.18
CA ALA A 33 -0.13 4.40 -42.11
C ALA A 33 -0.95 4.60 -40.84
N GLU A 34 -1.05 3.55 -40.00
CA GLU A 34 -1.89 3.61 -38.82
C GLU A 34 -1.53 4.93 -38.16
N VAL A 35 -2.48 5.86 -38.16
CA VAL A 35 -2.28 7.14 -37.50
C VAL A 35 -2.19 6.72 -36.05
N SER A 36 -0.95 6.52 -35.59
CA SER A 36 -0.65 6.10 -34.24
C SER A 36 -1.42 7.07 -33.36
N ALA A 37 -2.44 6.54 -32.71
CA ALA A 37 -3.31 7.35 -31.89
C ALA A 37 -2.40 8.01 -30.87
N ARG A 38 -2.32 9.36 -30.90
CA ARG A 38 -1.40 10.14 -30.06
C ARG A 38 -1.52 9.62 -28.63
N GLY A 39 -0.46 8.96 -28.15
CA GLY A 39 -0.43 8.40 -26.80
C GLY A 39 -0.54 9.51 -25.77
N PHE A 40 -1.28 9.25 -24.69
CA PHE A 40 -1.23 10.10 -23.51
C PHE A 40 0.22 10.15 -22.98
N SER A 41 0.74 11.35 -22.72
CA SER A 41 2.08 11.54 -22.16
C SER A 41 2.01 11.84 -20.66
N TRP A 42 2.84 11.11 -19.91
CA TRP A 42 3.13 11.38 -18.51
C TRP A 42 4.20 12.47 -18.33
N THR A 43 4.51 13.29 -19.33
CA THR A 43 5.43 14.45 -19.15
C THR A 43 4.66 15.72 -18.79
N GLY A 44 5.04 16.41 -17.71
CA GLY A 44 4.37 17.64 -17.25
C GLY A 44 4.32 17.85 -15.74
N VAL A 45 3.78 18.99 -15.35
CA VAL A 45 3.58 19.37 -13.94
C VAL A 45 2.21 18.89 -13.46
N TYR A 46 2.14 18.46 -12.20
CA TYR A 46 0.90 18.05 -11.54
C TYR A 46 0.81 18.63 -10.14
N ALA A 47 -0.42 18.81 -9.68
CA ALA A 47 -0.72 19.10 -8.29
C ALA A 47 -1.87 18.21 -7.83
N GLY A 48 -1.87 17.83 -6.57
CA GLY A 48 -2.89 16.93 -6.04
C GLY A 48 -3.11 17.07 -4.55
N LEU A 49 -4.23 16.53 -4.11
CA LEU A 49 -4.60 16.38 -2.71
C LEU A 49 -4.70 14.90 -2.39
N HIS A 50 -4.34 14.54 -1.15
CA HIS A 50 -4.48 13.19 -0.65
C HIS A 50 -4.94 13.18 0.80
N ALA A 51 -5.64 12.13 1.15
CA ALA A 51 -6.03 11.80 2.50
C ALA A 51 -5.61 10.36 2.80
N GLY A 52 -5.30 10.09 4.06
CA GLY A 52 -4.75 8.81 4.45
C GLY A 52 -4.87 8.56 5.93
N TYR A 53 -4.39 7.39 6.30
CA TYR A 53 -4.32 6.94 7.68
C TYR A 53 -2.89 6.49 7.97
N GLY A 54 -2.35 6.98 9.08
CA GLY A 54 -0.98 6.77 9.48
C GLY A 54 -0.88 6.07 10.82
N PHE A 55 0.21 5.30 10.97
CA PHE A 55 0.59 4.62 12.20
C PHE A 55 2.05 4.95 12.50
N ALA A 56 2.34 5.38 13.72
CA ALA A 56 3.71 5.65 14.16
C ALA A 56 4.11 4.68 15.28
N ASN A 57 5.34 4.22 15.25
CA ASN A 57 6.00 3.50 16.34
C ASN A 57 7.17 4.33 16.83
N THR A 58 7.12 4.75 18.08
CA THR A 58 8.17 5.56 18.71
C THR A 58 8.95 4.72 19.69
N SER A 59 10.28 4.75 19.55
CA SER A 59 11.20 4.18 20.54
C SER A 59 11.82 5.31 21.34
N ILE A 60 11.78 5.20 22.66
CA ILE A 60 12.40 6.12 23.61
C ILE A 60 13.47 5.34 24.38
N SER A 61 14.69 5.86 24.46
CA SER A 61 15.76 5.23 25.22
C SER A 61 16.48 6.25 26.07
N VAL A 62 16.67 5.92 27.35
CA VAL A 62 17.52 6.63 28.30
C VAL A 62 18.60 5.65 28.78
N PRO A 63 19.85 5.75 28.27
CA PRO A 63 20.95 4.88 28.67
C PRO A 63 21.10 4.82 30.20
N GLY A 64 21.14 3.60 30.76
CA GLY A 64 21.36 3.36 32.18
C GLY A 64 20.14 3.53 33.09
N ILE A 65 18.97 3.93 32.57
CA ILE A 65 17.75 4.13 33.37
C ILE A 65 16.59 3.28 32.82
N VAL A 66 16.10 3.59 31.62
CA VAL A 66 14.90 2.95 31.06
C VAL A 66 14.84 3.12 29.54
N GLY A 67 14.41 2.07 28.85
CA GLY A 67 14.03 2.10 27.44
C GLY A 67 12.58 1.71 27.27
N PHE A 68 11.93 2.25 26.26
CA PHE A 68 10.60 1.88 25.78
C PHE A 68 10.66 1.71 24.27
N SER A 69 10.44 0.49 23.78
CA SER A 69 10.33 0.18 22.35
C SER A 69 8.90 -0.18 22.01
N GLY A 70 8.26 0.55 21.09
CA GLY A 70 6.92 0.20 20.60
C GLY A 70 5.76 1.10 21.06
N LEU A 71 6.02 2.38 21.36
CA LEU A 71 4.95 3.36 21.58
C LEU A 71 4.20 3.63 20.27
N GLY A 72 3.01 3.04 20.13
CA GLY A 72 2.14 3.14 18.95
C GLY A 72 1.28 4.40 18.94
N SER A 73 1.23 5.09 17.80
CA SER A 73 0.29 6.17 17.49
C SER A 73 -0.46 5.82 16.23
N ASN A 74 -1.68 6.32 16.07
CA ASN A 74 -2.43 6.18 14.83
C ASN A 74 -3.37 7.34 14.63
N GLY A 75 -3.67 7.67 13.38
CA GLY A 75 -4.56 8.77 13.08
C GLY A 75 -4.66 9.08 11.60
N TRP A 76 -5.43 10.13 11.31
CA TRP A 76 -5.66 10.59 9.95
C TRP A 76 -4.52 11.50 9.48
N GLN A 77 -4.37 11.60 8.16
CA GLN A 77 -3.47 12.53 7.48
C GLN A 77 -4.19 13.12 6.27
N VAL A 78 -4.00 14.41 6.02
CA VAL A 78 -4.43 15.08 4.79
C VAL A 78 -3.30 15.96 4.29
N GLY A 79 -3.15 16.09 2.98
CA GLY A 79 -2.06 16.88 2.43
C GLY A 79 -2.25 17.18 0.97
N GLY A 80 -1.28 17.93 0.46
CA GLY A 80 -1.16 18.25 -0.96
C GLY A 80 0.25 18.00 -1.45
N LYS A 81 0.36 17.73 -2.75
CA LYS A 81 1.62 17.54 -3.45
C LYS A 81 1.65 18.38 -4.73
N ILE A 82 2.83 18.85 -5.08
CA ILE A 82 3.11 19.47 -6.38
C ILE A 82 4.36 18.79 -6.91
N GLY A 83 4.37 18.42 -8.18
CA GLY A 83 5.51 17.75 -8.79
C GLY A 83 5.57 17.91 -10.29
N ALA A 84 6.65 17.39 -10.85
CA ALA A 84 6.87 17.32 -12.28
C ALA A 84 7.37 15.92 -12.65
N ASP A 85 6.85 15.39 -13.75
CA ASP A 85 7.34 14.14 -14.31
C ASP A 85 7.82 14.34 -15.74
N TYR A 86 8.76 13.48 -16.11
CA TYR A 86 9.29 13.33 -17.44
C TYR A 86 9.24 11.85 -17.84
N GLN A 87 8.47 11.55 -18.87
CA GLN A 87 8.44 10.25 -19.51
C GLN A 87 9.58 10.19 -20.53
N PHE A 88 10.63 9.43 -20.21
CA PHE A 88 11.87 9.36 -21.01
C PHE A 88 11.96 8.10 -21.87
N ALA A 89 11.01 7.17 -21.71
CA ALA A 89 10.84 6.01 -22.57
C ALA A 89 9.36 5.62 -22.64
N GLN A 90 9.02 4.70 -23.55
CA GLN A 90 7.64 4.28 -23.78
C GLN A 90 6.88 3.86 -22.51
N ARG A 91 7.59 3.29 -21.52
CA ARG A 91 6.99 2.81 -20.27
C ARG A 91 7.63 3.39 -19.01
N TRP A 92 8.61 4.27 -19.12
CA TRP A 92 9.35 4.76 -17.96
C TRP A 92 9.15 6.24 -17.74
N VAL A 93 8.88 6.59 -16.48
CA VAL A 93 8.62 7.95 -16.02
C VAL A 93 9.51 8.22 -14.83
N ILE A 94 10.18 9.37 -14.81
CA ILE A 94 10.90 9.86 -13.64
C ILE A 94 10.30 11.19 -13.22
N GLY A 95 10.22 11.45 -11.92
CA GLY A 95 9.64 12.70 -11.43
C GLY A 95 10.19 13.12 -10.08
N GLY A 96 9.93 14.37 -9.76
CA GLY A 96 10.22 14.98 -8.47
C GLY A 96 8.96 15.63 -7.92
N LEU A 97 8.77 15.58 -6.61
CA LEU A 97 7.63 16.19 -5.96
C LEU A 97 8.01 16.77 -4.59
N VAL A 98 7.29 17.82 -4.22
CA VAL A 98 7.26 18.39 -2.89
C VAL A 98 5.85 18.23 -2.34
N GLU A 99 5.74 17.92 -1.06
CA GLU A 99 4.44 17.80 -0.39
C GLU A 99 4.44 18.37 1.00
N GLY A 100 3.24 18.77 1.43
CA GLY A 100 2.94 19.20 2.79
C GLY A 100 1.75 18.40 3.31
N ASN A 101 1.84 17.98 4.56
CA ASN A 101 0.84 17.16 5.22
C ASN A 101 0.51 17.75 6.59
N LEU A 102 -0.78 17.71 6.91
CA LEU A 102 -1.33 17.86 8.25
C LEU A 102 -1.79 16.49 8.72
N SER A 103 -1.57 16.18 9.99
CA SER A 103 -1.95 14.89 10.56
C SER A 103 -2.48 15.06 11.97
N GLY A 104 -3.40 14.18 12.34
CA GLY A 104 -3.88 14.00 13.72
C GLY A 104 -3.45 12.64 14.22
N ILE A 105 -2.16 12.34 14.16
CA ILE A 105 -1.60 11.06 14.61
C ILE A 105 -1.12 11.26 16.05
N ASP A 106 -1.84 10.68 16.99
CA ASP A 106 -1.53 10.88 18.41
C ASP A 106 -1.59 9.61 19.26
N THR A 107 -0.97 9.73 20.43
CA THR A 107 -0.97 8.74 21.51
C THR A 107 -1.19 9.46 22.82
N VAL A 108 -1.99 8.86 23.70
CA VAL A 108 -2.29 9.40 25.03
C VAL A 108 -1.99 8.33 26.08
N ILE A 109 -1.25 8.73 27.10
CA ILE A 109 -0.99 7.95 28.32
C ILE A 109 -1.70 8.66 29.46
N SER A 110 -2.61 7.97 30.14
CA SER A 110 -3.34 8.50 31.29
C SER A 110 -3.07 7.68 32.55
N LEU A 111 -2.64 8.34 33.63
CA LEU A 111 -2.38 7.73 34.93
C LEU A 111 -2.92 8.63 36.05
N ALA A 112 -3.77 8.07 36.92
CA ALA A 112 -4.27 8.75 38.12
C ALA A 112 -4.78 10.18 37.85
N GLY A 113 -5.60 10.35 36.81
CA GLY A 113 -6.19 11.63 36.41
C GLY A 113 -5.29 12.58 35.62
N ASN A 114 -4.00 12.28 35.48
CA ASN A 114 -3.07 13.05 34.66
C ASN A 114 -2.92 12.41 33.28
N SER A 115 -2.79 13.23 32.23
CA SER A 115 -2.59 12.74 30.85
C SER A 115 -1.37 13.38 30.19
N VAL A 116 -0.64 12.56 29.43
CA VAL A 116 0.44 12.97 28.55
C VAL A 116 0.05 12.58 27.12
N LYS A 117 0.06 13.56 26.22
CA LYS A 117 -0.24 13.40 24.79
C LYS A 117 1.01 13.64 23.96
N LEU A 118 1.30 12.73 23.03
CA LEU A 118 2.23 12.96 21.93
C LEU A 118 1.43 13.05 20.63
N SER A 119 1.66 14.09 19.84
CA SER A 119 0.93 14.37 18.60
C SER A 119 1.88 14.72 17.47
N ALA A 120 1.72 14.12 16.30
CA ALA A 120 2.43 14.50 15.08
C ALA A 120 1.49 15.31 14.19
N ASP A 121 1.77 16.61 14.05
CA ASP A 121 0.77 17.57 13.56
C ASP A 121 1.00 17.99 12.10
N ARG A 122 2.28 18.17 11.71
CA ARG A 122 2.67 18.66 10.39
C ARG A 122 3.92 17.96 9.88
N ARG A 123 3.96 17.69 8.58
CA ARG A 123 5.11 17.09 7.91
C ARG A 123 5.22 17.56 6.48
N TRP A 124 6.41 17.98 6.06
CA TRP A 124 6.70 18.26 4.67
C TRP A 124 7.80 17.32 4.16
N ALA A 125 7.83 17.13 2.84
CA ALA A 125 8.81 16.27 2.24
C ALA A 125 9.15 16.64 0.80
N VAL A 126 10.33 16.21 0.38
CA VAL A 126 10.80 16.25 -1.01
C VAL A 126 11.13 14.83 -1.41
N ARG A 127 10.58 14.37 -2.54
CA ARG A 127 10.82 13.02 -3.05
C ARG A 127 11.10 13.00 -4.54
N GLY A 128 11.94 12.06 -4.94
CA GLY A 128 11.97 11.55 -6.30
C GLY A 128 10.99 10.39 -6.45
N ARG A 129 10.51 10.15 -7.67
CA ARG A 129 9.75 8.96 -8.04
C ARG A 129 10.23 8.39 -9.36
N LEU A 130 10.22 7.06 -9.45
CA LEU A 130 10.49 6.30 -10.65
C LEU A 130 9.29 5.40 -10.92
N GLY A 131 8.69 5.57 -12.10
CA GLY A 131 7.45 4.93 -12.50
C GLY A 131 7.61 4.05 -13.72
N PHE A 132 6.82 2.98 -13.76
CA PHE A 132 6.66 2.06 -14.86
C PHE A 132 5.19 1.96 -15.27
N LEU A 133 4.92 2.16 -16.57
CA LEU A 133 3.57 2.11 -17.13
C LEU A 133 3.15 0.66 -17.39
N ILE A 134 2.18 0.20 -16.60
CA ILE A 134 1.51 -1.09 -16.82
C ILE A 134 0.52 -0.98 -17.97
N THR A 135 -0.21 0.13 -18.02
CA THR A 135 -1.09 0.55 -19.11
C THR A 135 -0.71 1.99 -19.48
N PRO A 136 -1.11 2.52 -20.65
CA PRO A 136 -0.84 3.93 -20.97
C PRO A 136 -1.40 4.91 -19.93
N GLU A 137 -2.43 4.48 -19.20
CA GLU A 137 -3.16 5.27 -18.23
C GLU A 137 -2.81 4.93 -16.77
N THR A 138 -2.05 3.85 -16.52
CA THR A 138 -1.75 3.35 -15.17
C THR A 138 -0.26 3.12 -14.98
N MET A 139 0.29 3.81 -13.98
CA MET A 139 1.69 3.77 -13.58
C MET A 139 1.83 3.14 -12.19
N LEU A 140 2.71 2.14 -12.07
CA LEU A 140 3.29 1.82 -10.76
C LEU A 140 4.51 2.68 -10.54
N TYR A 141 4.75 3.11 -9.31
CA TYR A 141 5.96 3.85 -9.00
C TYR A 141 6.51 3.49 -7.63
N ALA A 142 7.82 3.60 -7.52
CA ALA A 142 8.52 3.71 -6.25
C ALA A 142 8.88 5.18 -6.03
N THR A 143 8.85 5.63 -4.79
CA THR A 143 9.24 6.98 -4.41
C THR A 143 10.14 6.95 -3.19
N GLY A 144 11.05 7.91 -3.11
CA GLY A 144 11.93 8.04 -1.95
C GLY A 144 12.46 9.46 -1.83
N GLY A 145 12.80 9.84 -0.61
CA GLY A 145 13.40 11.14 -0.37
C GLY A 145 13.46 11.51 1.09
N TRP A 146 13.60 12.79 1.36
CA TRP A 146 13.76 13.34 2.69
C TRP A 146 12.46 13.97 3.19
N SER A 147 12.22 13.90 4.49
CA SER A 147 11.07 14.52 5.13
C SER A 147 11.43 15.13 6.48
N GLN A 148 10.68 16.15 6.86
CA GLN A 148 10.74 16.76 8.18
C GLN A 148 9.35 16.96 8.74
N GLY A 149 9.17 16.56 9.99
CA GLY A 149 7.93 16.63 10.74
C GLY A 149 8.07 17.40 12.04
N HIS A 150 6.93 17.71 12.63
CA HIS A 150 6.83 18.31 13.95
C HIS A 150 6.01 17.42 14.88
N ILE A 151 6.53 17.19 16.08
CA ILE A 151 5.91 16.42 17.14
C ILE A 151 5.70 17.35 18.33
N THR A 152 4.48 17.39 18.84
CA THR A 152 4.11 18.12 20.05
C THR A 152 3.93 17.12 21.18
N ALA A 153 4.61 17.33 22.29
CA ALA A 153 4.39 16.62 23.55
C ALA A 153 3.71 17.57 24.54
N SER A 154 2.57 17.18 25.10
CA SER A 154 1.86 17.95 26.12
C SER A 154 1.50 17.09 27.32
N GLY A 155 1.59 17.66 28.52
CA GLY A 155 1.32 16.96 29.77
C GLY A 155 1.79 17.76 30.98
N PHE A 156 1.28 17.43 32.17
CA PHE A 156 1.68 18.06 33.45
C PHE A 156 1.63 19.60 33.44
N GLY A 157 0.70 20.20 32.68
CA GLY A 157 0.54 21.66 32.58
C GLY A 157 1.49 22.36 31.61
N GLY A 158 2.28 21.64 30.82
CA GLY A 158 3.18 22.21 29.80
C GLY A 158 3.08 21.54 28.42
N SER A 159 3.66 22.20 27.41
CA SER A 159 3.82 21.65 26.06
C SER A 159 5.20 21.97 25.48
N ALA A 160 5.74 21.04 24.68
CA ALA A 160 7.02 21.18 23.99
C ALA A 160 6.90 20.69 22.55
N GLY A 161 7.46 21.45 21.61
CA GLY A 161 7.54 21.10 20.19
C GLY A 161 8.93 20.56 19.84
N LEU A 162 8.97 19.45 19.11
CA LEU A 162 10.20 18.85 18.60
C LEU A 162 10.12 18.68 17.09
N THR A 163 11.21 19.00 16.40
CA THR A 163 11.35 18.77 14.96
C THR A 163 12.07 17.45 14.72
N THR A 164 11.47 16.63 13.86
CA THR A 164 12.05 15.37 13.40
C THR A 164 12.42 15.47 11.94
N SER A 165 13.51 14.85 11.51
CA SER A 165 13.87 14.72 10.10
C SER A 165 14.28 13.29 9.78
N GLY A 166 14.16 12.87 8.53
CA GLY A 166 14.44 11.50 8.15
C GLY A 166 14.25 11.24 6.67
N TRP A 167 14.47 10.00 6.27
CA TRP A 167 14.22 9.55 4.91
C TRP A 167 12.93 8.75 4.86
N GLN A 168 12.29 8.73 3.70
CA GLN A 168 11.09 7.96 3.45
C GLN A 168 11.22 7.22 2.13
N ILE A 169 10.57 6.07 2.07
CA ILE A 169 10.42 5.25 0.87
C ILE A 169 8.99 4.78 0.78
N GLY A 170 8.47 4.72 -0.43
CA GLY A 170 7.12 4.31 -0.67
C GLY A 170 6.94 3.72 -2.06
N GLY A 171 5.78 3.14 -2.24
CA GLY A 171 5.33 2.62 -3.52
C GLY A 171 3.86 2.96 -3.71
N GLY A 172 3.47 3.16 -4.95
CA GLY A 172 2.11 3.47 -5.28
C GLY A 172 1.73 3.08 -6.69
N ILE A 173 0.43 3.18 -6.93
CA ILE A 173 -0.20 3.06 -8.23
C ILE A 173 -0.92 4.38 -8.51
N GLU A 174 -0.75 4.91 -9.71
CA GLU A 174 -1.42 6.11 -10.19
C GLU A 174 -2.12 5.76 -11.49
N THR A 175 -3.38 6.17 -11.62
CA THR A 175 -4.19 5.85 -12.79
C THR A 175 -5.00 7.06 -13.23
N ARG A 176 -5.08 7.24 -14.54
CA ARG A 176 -5.95 8.24 -15.16
C ARG A 176 -7.41 7.88 -14.90
N LEU A 177 -8.20 8.87 -14.51
CA LEU A 177 -9.65 8.73 -14.36
C LEU A 177 -10.36 9.27 -15.60
N ALA A 178 -10.30 10.59 -15.79
CA ALA A 178 -10.94 11.30 -16.89
C ALA A 178 -10.18 12.60 -17.16
N GLY A 179 -9.97 12.92 -18.44
CA GLY A 179 -9.24 14.15 -18.82
C GLY A 179 -7.85 14.21 -18.18
N ASN A 180 -7.59 15.23 -17.39
CA ASN A 180 -6.30 15.45 -16.72
C ASN A 180 -6.32 15.05 -15.24
N TRP A 181 -7.37 14.35 -14.80
CA TRP A 181 -7.51 13.85 -13.43
C TRP A 181 -6.94 12.44 -13.29
N PHE A 182 -6.15 12.28 -12.24
CA PHE A 182 -5.48 11.05 -11.84
C PHE A 182 -5.87 10.71 -10.42
N MET A 183 -6.08 9.43 -10.17
CA MET A 183 -6.18 8.86 -8.84
C MET A 183 -4.86 8.19 -8.50
N HIS A 184 -4.42 8.30 -7.26
CA HIS A 184 -3.30 7.51 -6.78
C HIS A 184 -3.59 6.86 -5.44
N ALA A 185 -3.04 5.66 -5.27
CA ALA A 185 -2.94 4.97 -4.01
C ALA A 185 -1.47 4.76 -3.69
N GLU A 186 -1.06 5.02 -2.46
CA GLU A 186 0.35 4.99 -2.08
C GLU A 186 0.52 4.57 -0.62
N TYR A 187 1.59 3.82 -0.38
CA TYR A 187 2.06 3.49 0.95
C TYR A 187 3.47 4.06 1.12
N ILE A 188 3.66 4.85 2.17
CA ILE A 188 4.95 5.47 2.51
C ILE A 188 5.38 5.01 3.89
N HIS A 189 6.63 4.58 3.98
CA HIS A 189 7.32 4.33 5.22
C HIS A 189 8.37 5.41 5.45
N THR A 190 8.31 6.07 6.61
CA THR A 190 9.22 7.16 7.01
C THR A 190 10.06 6.70 8.19
N TYR A 191 11.37 6.72 7.98
CA TYR A 191 12.37 6.45 8.99
C TYR A 191 12.90 7.79 9.49
N SER A 192 12.57 8.15 10.72
CA SER A 192 13.08 9.36 11.31
C SER A 192 14.41 9.14 12.01
N ASN A 193 15.26 10.15 11.95
CA ASN A 193 16.47 10.24 12.75
C ASN A 193 16.12 10.37 14.23
N SER A 194 17.13 10.12 15.07
CA SER A 194 16.96 10.28 16.51
C SER A 194 16.82 11.75 16.85
N ILE A 195 15.84 12.08 17.69
CA ILE A 195 15.64 13.42 18.23
C ILE A 195 16.18 13.41 19.67
N GLY A 196 17.07 14.36 19.97
CA GLY A 196 17.62 14.54 21.31
C GLY A 196 18.93 15.36 21.33
N GLN A 197 18.80 16.68 21.53
CA GLN A 197 19.87 17.58 22.01
C GLN A 197 19.71 17.85 23.52
N PHE A 198 19.30 16.81 24.27
CA PHE A 198 19.40 16.75 25.73
C PHE A 198 19.92 15.36 26.07
N ALA A 199 21.21 15.25 26.33
CA ALA A 199 21.77 14.04 26.89
C ALA A 199 21.05 13.75 28.23
N PRO A 200 20.47 12.55 28.44
CA PRO A 200 20.69 11.29 27.74
C PRO A 200 19.43 10.68 27.08
N VAL A 201 18.54 11.46 26.45
CA VAL A 201 17.28 10.93 25.88
C VAL A 201 17.35 10.80 24.35
N SER A 202 17.09 9.60 23.81
CA SER A 202 17.01 9.33 22.37
C SER A 202 15.60 8.88 21.96
N ILE A 203 14.97 9.62 21.03
CA ILE A 203 13.64 9.30 20.50
C ILE A 203 13.73 8.98 18.99
N LYS A 204 13.28 7.80 18.57
CA LYS A 204 13.26 7.35 17.16
C LYS A 204 11.84 7.02 16.70
N PRO A 205 11.14 7.94 16.03
CA PRO A 205 9.82 7.67 15.46
C PRO A 205 9.91 7.04 14.07
N THR A 206 9.15 5.97 13.86
CA THR A 206 8.96 5.31 12.56
C THR A 206 7.50 5.45 12.16
N LEU A 207 7.19 5.93 10.96
CA LEU A 207 5.81 6.22 10.53
C LEU A 207 5.47 5.51 9.22
N GLY A 208 4.42 4.70 9.22
CA GLY A 208 3.81 4.15 8.01
C GLY A 208 2.50 4.87 7.69
N THR A 209 2.32 5.34 6.45
CA THR A 209 1.10 6.03 6.01
C THR A 209 0.58 5.41 4.72
N ALA A 210 -0.68 4.96 4.74
CA ALA A 210 -1.40 4.59 3.54
C ALA A 210 -2.31 5.75 3.13
N ARG A 211 -2.30 6.10 1.84
CA ARG A 211 -3.02 7.27 1.33
C ARG A 211 -3.66 7.04 -0.02
N LEU A 212 -4.77 7.73 -0.22
CA LEU A 212 -5.48 7.85 -1.48
C LEU A 212 -5.58 9.33 -1.84
N GLY A 213 -5.47 9.66 -3.12
CA GLY A 213 -5.54 11.04 -3.55
C GLY A 213 -5.92 11.22 -5.00
N LEU A 214 -6.22 12.47 -5.32
CA LEU A 214 -6.54 12.96 -6.66
C LEU A 214 -5.48 13.97 -7.07
N SER A 215 -5.00 13.87 -8.30
CA SER A 215 -4.01 14.76 -8.89
C SER A 215 -4.51 15.27 -10.22
N TYR A 216 -4.33 16.56 -10.47
CA TYR A 216 -4.58 17.19 -11.75
C TYR A 216 -3.25 17.47 -12.45
N ARG A 217 -3.19 17.14 -13.73
CA ARG A 217 -1.97 17.23 -14.54
C ARG A 217 -2.10 18.35 -15.57
N PHE A 218 -1.28 19.39 -15.45
CA PHE A 218 -1.47 20.64 -16.19
C PHE A 218 -0.96 20.60 -17.63
N GLY A 219 -0.13 19.62 -17.99
CA GLY A 219 0.37 19.42 -19.37
C GLY A 219 1.17 20.63 -19.88
N LEU A 220 2.46 20.68 -19.57
CA LEU A 220 3.36 21.74 -20.06
C LEU A 220 4.32 21.16 -21.10
N GLY A 221 4.19 21.63 -22.35
CA GLY A 221 5.21 21.48 -23.41
C GLY A 221 5.25 20.12 -24.12
N ALA A 222 5.68 20.15 -25.39
CA ALA A 222 5.58 19.08 -26.39
C ALA A 222 5.70 17.65 -25.82
N ALA A 223 4.61 16.89 -25.91
CA ALA A 223 4.63 15.46 -25.64
C ALA A 223 5.63 14.81 -26.59
N GLU A 224 6.74 14.28 -26.07
CA GLU A 224 7.45 13.23 -26.79
C GLU A 224 6.41 12.14 -27.11
N GLN A 225 6.28 11.86 -28.41
CA GLN A 225 5.23 11.01 -28.93
C GLN A 225 5.65 9.56 -28.75
N TYR A 226 5.28 8.99 -27.61
CA TYR A 226 5.42 7.55 -27.39
C TYR A 226 4.24 6.83 -28.02
N GLN A 227 4.53 5.77 -28.77
CA GLN A 227 3.54 4.85 -29.33
C GLN A 227 2.66 4.32 -28.19
N ALA A 228 1.35 4.53 -28.28
CA ALA A 228 0.39 3.96 -27.34
C ALA A 228 0.53 2.43 -27.37
N PHE A 229 0.67 1.80 -26.21
CA PHE A 229 0.66 0.34 -26.12
C PHE A 229 -0.70 -0.14 -25.62
N ALA A 230 -1.16 -1.30 -26.08
CA ALA A 230 -2.50 -1.77 -25.74
C ALA A 230 -2.63 -2.08 -24.23
N ALA A 231 -3.67 -1.53 -23.60
CA ALA A 231 -4.06 -1.92 -22.25
C ALA A 231 -4.90 -3.21 -22.31
N PRO A 232 -4.61 -4.23 -21.48
CA PRO A 232 -5.48 -5.38 -21.33
C PRO A 232 -6.85 -4.92 -20.81
N ARG A 233 -7.93 -5.30 -21.52
CA ARG A 233 -9.31 -4.95 -21.17
C ARG A 233 -10.12 -6.21 -20.95
N ARG A 234 -11.05 -6.15 -20.01
CA ARG A 234 -12.11 -7.16 -19.85
C ARG A 234 -13.46 -6.50 -20.17
N ALA A 235 -14.27 -7.16 -21.01
CA ALA A 235 -15.58 -6.65 -21.43
C ALA A 235 -16.60 -6.68 -20.28
N ASP A 236 -16.47 -7.67 -19.41
CA ASP A 236 -17.27 -7.85 -18.20
C ASP A 236 -16.29 -7.99 -17.03
N TRP A 237 -16.66 -7.64 -15.80
CA TRP A 237 -15.93 -7.90 -14.57
C TRP A 237 -16.57 -8.99 -13.72
N SER A 238 -17.71 -9.52 -14.16
CA SER A 238 -18.44 -10.58 -13.48
C SER A 238 -17.68 -11.90 -13.48
N GLY A 239 -17.77 -12.62 -12.37
CA GLY A 239 -17.20 -13.95 -12.21
C GLY A 239 -16.48 -14.16 -10.89
N PHE A 240 -16.09 -15.42 -10.67
CA PHE A 240 -15.24 -15.78 -9.55
C PHE A 240 -13.82 -15.26 -9.77
N TYR A 241 -13.12 -14.95 -8.68
CA TYR A 241 -11.69 -14.69 -8.72
C TYR A 241 -11.02 -15.28 -7.49
N ALA A 242 -9.74 -15.60 -7.64
CA ALA A 242 -8.88 -16.04 -6.55
C ALA A 242 -7.50 -15.40 -6.72
N GLY A 243 -6.80 -15.18 -5.63
CA GLY A 243 -5.53 -14.47 -5.68
C GLY A 243 -4.66 -14.67 -4.46
N VAL A 244 -3.45 -14.17 -4.60
CA VAL A 244 -2.46 -14.07 -3.53
C VAL A 244 -2.21 -12.61 -3.21
N GLN A 245 -1.92 -12.34 -1.94
CA GLN A 245 -1.65 -10.99 -1.46
C GLN A 245 -0.48 -11.01 -0.49
N GLY A 246 0.26 -9.91 -0.49
CA GLY A 246 1.33 -9.64 0.45
C GLY A 246 1.33 -8.17 0.83
N GLY A 247 1.80 -7.86 2.02
CA GLY A 247 1.75 -6.50 2.48
C GLY A 247 2.43 -6.27 3.81
N TYR A 248 2.19 -5.07 4.31
CA TYR A 248 2.70 -4.63 5.59
C TYR A 248 1.53 -4.23 6.49
N GLY A 249 1.49 -4.85 7.67
CA GLY A 249 0.45 -4.68 8.67
C GLY A 249 0.94 -3.90 9.87
N PHE A 250 0.02 -3.17 10.48
CA PHE A 250 0.23 -2.38 11.69
C PHE A 250 -0.90 -2.66 12.66
N GLY A 251 -0.60 -2.67 13.95
CA GLY A 251 -1.60 -2.73 15.02
C GLY A 251 -1.31 -1.68 16.07
N ASN A 252 -2.35 -1.13 16.69
CA ASN A 252 -2.23 -0.34 17.90
C ASN A 252 -3.14 -0.93 18.98
N THR A 253 -2.54 -1.32 20.10
CA THR A 253 -3.26 -1.89 21.24
C THR A 253 -3.41 -0.84 22.34
N THR A 254 -4.62 -0.75 22.87
CA THR A 254 -4.97 0.02 24.06
C THR A 254 -5.23 -0.95 25.21
N LEU A 255 -4.60 -0.71 26.35
CA LEU A 255 -4.84 -1.41 27.62
C LEU A 255 -5.40 -0.41 28.62
N ALA A 256 -6.49 -0.74 29.29
CA ALA A 256 -7.09 0.15 30.28
C ALA A 256 -7.68 -0.59 31.47
N VAL A 257 -7.48 -0.03 32.66
CA VAL A 257 -8.26 -0.31 33.87
C VAL A 257 -9.08 0.95 34.15
N PRO A 258 -10.42 0.90 33.99
CA PRO A 258 -11.29 2.04 34.23
C PRO A 258 -11.01 2.70 35.59
N GLY A 259 -10.82 4.01 35.59
CA GLY A 259 -10.56 4.80 36.80
C GLY A 259 -9.13 4.75 37.35
N LEU A 260 -8.24 3.88 36.85
CA LEU A 260 -6.86 3.74 37.33
C LEU A 260 -5.84 4.23 36.28
N PHE A 261 -5.81 3.58 35.12
CA PHE A 261 -4.93 3.94 34.01
C PHE A 261 -5.54 3.60 32.66
N SER A 262 -5.12 4.33 31.63
CA SER A 262 -5.34 3.97 30.23
C SER A 262 -4.04 4.20 29.48
N PHE A 263 -3.55 3.13 28.87
CA PHE A 263 -2.37 3.13 28.05
C PHE A 263 -2.75 2.77 26.63
N ARG A 264 -2.89 3.79 25.79
CA ARG A 264 -2.97 3.64 24.33
C ARG A 264 -1.56 3.73 23.79
N GLY A 265 -1.18 2.80 22.91
CA GLY A 265 0.08 2.90 22.19
C GLY A 265 1.03 1.74 22.38
N ILE A 266 0.56 0.49 22.33
CA ILE A 266 1.45 -0.62 22.00
C ILE A 266 1.31 -0.87 20.50
N GLY A 267 2.27 -0.37 19.73
CA GLY A 267 2.23 -0.45 18.29
C GLY A 267 2.96 -1.68 17.78
N SER A 268 2.32 -2.50 16.96
CA SER A 268 2.89 -3.68 16.28
C SER A 268 3.03 -3.42 14.80
N GLN A 269 4.05 -4.02 14.18
CA GLN A 269 4.25 -3.92 12.74
C GLN A 269 4.90 -5.17 12.16
N GLY A 270 4.69 -5.44 10.88
CA GLY A 270 5.38 -6.54 10.20
C GLY A 270 4.76 -6.90 8.86
N LEU A 271 5.35 -7.91 8.22
CA LEU A 271 4.88 -8.41 6.94
C LEU A 271 3.72 -9.38 7.12
N PHE A 272 2.85 -9.44 6.13
CA PHE A 272 1.84 -10.49 6.03
C PHE A 272 1.73 -10.99 4.60
N GLY A 273 1.24 -12.21 4.47
CA GLY A 273 0.97 -12.87 3.20
C GLY A 273 -0.27 -13.73 3.32
N GLY A 274 -1.02 -13.87 2.23
CA GLY A 274 -2.27 -14.63 2.27
C GLY A 274 -2.87 -14.88 0.91
N VAL A 275 -4.06 -15.46 0.97
CA VAL A 275 -4.90 -15.74 -0.18
C VAL A 275 -6.21 -15.00 -0.05
N LEU A 276 -6.85 -14.74 -1.18
CA LEU A 276 -8.16 -14.13 -1.24
C LEU A 276 -8.97 -14.78 -2.35
N GLY A 277 -10.29 -14.75 -2.22
CA GLY A 277 -11.19 -15.23 -3.24
C GLY A 277 -12.58 -14.64 -3.08
N GLY A 278 -13.29 -14.54 -4.19
CA GLY A 278 -14.59 -13.88 -4.18
C GLY A 278 -15.33 -14.02 -5.50
N TYR A 279 -16.45 -13.31 -5.56
CA TYR A 279 -17.27 -13.20 -6.76
C TYR A 279 -17.60 -11.74 -6.99
N ASP A 280 -17.44 -11.29 -8.22
CA ASP A 280 -17.87 -9.98 -8.68
C ASP A 280 -19.06 -10.12 -9.61
N HIS A 281 -19.94 -9.12 -9.59
CA HIS A 281 -21.04 -8.93 -10.52
C HIS A 281 -21.01 -7.50 -11.04
N GLN A 282 -20.80 -7.36 -12.35
CA GLN A 282 -20.95 -6.09 -13.05
C GLN A 282 -22.40 -5.94 -13.48
N PHE A 283 -23.04 -4.84 -13.09
CA PHE A 283 -24.42 -4.59 -13.48
C PHE A 283 -24.49 -4.24 -14.96
N ALA A 284 -25.36 -4.95 -15.71
CA ALA A 284 -25.50 -4.83 -17.15
C ALA A 284 -25.71 -3.36 -17.59
N GLY A 285 -25.00 -2.95 -18.64
CA GLY A 285 -25.07 -1.57 -19.16
C GLY A 285 -24.44 -0.51 -18.25
N THR A 286 -23.78 -0.92 -17.16
CA THR A 286 -23.10 0.00 -16.24
C THR A 286 -21.63 -0.39 -16.06
N ASN A 287 -20.86 0.57 -15.53
CA ASN A 287 -19.50 0.34 -15.07
C ASN A 287 -19.46 -0.02 -13.57
N ILE A 288 -20.60 -0.27 -12.93
CA ILE A 288 -20.66 -0.55 -11.49
C ILE A 288 -20.47 -2.04 -11.28
N VAL A 289 -19.59 -2.39 -10.34
CA VAL A 289 -19.30 -3.77 -9.93
C VAL A 289 -19.56 -3.89 -8.45
N ALA A 290 -20.39 -4.84 -8.04
CA ALA A 290 -20.53 -5.26 -6.65
C ALA A 290 -19.96 -6.66 -6.48
N GLY A 291 -19.34 -6.93 -5.35
CA GLY A 291 -18.76 -8.25 -5.10
C GLY A 291 -18.69 -8.60 -3.63
N ILE A 292 -18.47 -9.89 -3.37
CA ILE A 292 -18.14 -10.41 -2.05
C ILE A 292 -16.77 -11.06 -2.11
N GLU A 293 -15.99 -10.89 -1.05
CA GLU A 293 -14.64 -11.40 -0.92
C GLU A 293 -14.43 -12.00 0.47
N ALA A 294 -13.72 -13.13 0.51
CA ALA A 294 -13.09 -13.64 1.70
C ALA A 294 -11.57 -13.63 1.53
N ASP A 295 -10.85 -13.34 2.60
CA ASP A 295 -9.40 -13.44 2.65
C ASP A 295 -8.94 -14.11 3.94
N ALA A 296 -7.80 -14.80 3.85
CA ALA A 296 -7.09 -15.36 4.98
C ALA A 296 -5.60 -15.18 4.77
N GLY A 297 -4.87 -14.90 5.85
CA GLY A 297 -3.44 -14.66 5.77
C GLY A 297 -2.73 -14.99 7.07
N ILE A 298 -1.43 -15.18 6.92
CA ILE A 298 -0.47 -15.30 8.01
C ILE A 298 0.29 -13.97 8.15
N SER A 299 0.68 -13.65 9.36
CA SER A 299 1.41 -12.41 9.65
C SER A 299 2.61 -12.66 10.56
N THR A 300 3.61 -11.80 10.40
CA THR A 300 4.78 -11.68 11.27
C THR A 300 4.70 -10.39 12.10
N VAL A 301 3.52 -9.76 12.13
CA VAL A 301 3.28 -8.50 12.83
C VAL A 301 3.53 -8.72 14.31
N ARG A 302 4.60 -8.12 14.82
CA ARG A 302 5.04 -8.29 16.21
C ARG A 302 5.70 -7.01 16.71
N THR A 303 5.56 -6.76 18.00
CA THR A 303 6.38 -5.78 18.73
C THR A 303 6.87 -6.37 20.03
N THR A 304 8.08 -5.96 20.41
CA THR A 304 8.68 -6.26 21.70
C THR A 304 8.77 -4.96 22.52
N LEU A 305 8.26 -5.01 23.74
CA LEU A 305 8.39 -3.99 24.77
C LEU A 305 9.44 -4.49 25.76
N ASN A 306 10.53 -3.77 25.90
CA ASN A 306 11.52 -4.04 26.94
C ASN A 306 11.51 -2.86 27.92
N VAL A 307 11.20 -3.11 29.20
CA VAL A 307 11.18 -2.09 30.25
C VAL A 307 11.98 -2.61 31.45
N ALA A 308 13.10 -1.97 31.77
CA ALA A 308 13.91 -2.30 32.96
C ALA A 308 14.23 -3.80 33.15
N GLY A 309 14.58 -4.51 32.06
CA GLY A 309 14.88 -5.95 32.09
C GLY A 309 13.68 -6.88 31.99
N PHE A 310 12.46 -6.33 32.01
CA PHE A 310 11.22 -7.05 31.71
C PHE A 310 10.92 -7.00 30.21
N GLY A 311 10.88 -8.16 29.55
CA GLY A 311 10.60 -8.29 28.12
C GLY A 311 9.20 -8.85 27.86
N ALA A 312 8.36 -8.09 27.18
CA ALA A 312 7.04 -8.52 26.71
C ALA A 312 6.98 -8.45 25.18
N SER A 313 6.24 -9.36 24.55
CA SER A 313 5.95 -9.28 23.11
C SER A 313 4.48 -9.44 22.83
N ILE A 314 3.97 -8.64 21.89
CA ILE A 314 2.63 -8.80 21.32
C ILE A 314 2.77 -9.06 19.82
N GLY A 315 2.00 -10.00 19.30
CA GLY A 315 2.03 -10.37 17.89
C GLY A 315 0.66 -10.75 17.35
N SER A 316 0.63 -10.96 16.04
CA SER A 316 -0.48 -11.63 15.35
C SER A 316 0.05 -12.65 14.37
N ASP A 317 -0.46 -13.87 14.46
CA ASP A 317 -0.01 -15.01 13.66
C ASP A 317 -0.86 -15.21 12.40
N TRP A 318 -2.17 -14.95 12.50
CA TRP A 318 -3.08 -15.07 11.36
C TRP A 318 -4.27 -14.11 11.43
N ASN A 319 -4.81 -13.81 10.26
CA ASN A 319 -6.01 -13.00 10.07
C ASN A 319 -6.94 -13.64 9.03
N ALA A 320 -8.23 -13.36 9.16
CA ALA A 320 -9.24 -13.73 8.18
C ALA A 320 -10.31 -12.66 8.12
N GLY A 321 -11.03 -12.56 7.01
CA GLY A 321 -12.12 -11.61 6.89
C GLY A 321 -13.04 -11.89 5.73
N VAL A 322 -14.23 -11.33 5.82
CA VAL A 322 -15.22 -11.30 4.75
C VAL A 322 -15.63 -9.86 4.52
N ARG A 323 -15.70 -9.43 3.25
CA ARG A 323 -16.06 -8.06 2.85
C ARG A 323 -16.99 -8.07 1.65
N GLY A 324 -17.96 -7.17 1.66
CA GLY A 324 -18.57 -6.68 0.43
C GLY A 324 -17.67 -5.61 -0.18
N ARG A 325 -17.62 -5.54 -1.52
CA ARG A 325 -16.92 -4.48 -2.26
C ARG A 325 -17.82 -3.87 -3.32
N LEU A 326 -17.64 -2.58 -3.55
CA LEU A 326 -18.33 -1.80 -4.57
C LEU A 326 -17.31 -0.98 -5.34
N GLY A 327 -17.24 -1.20 -6.65
CA GLY A 327 -16.26 -0.58 -7.54
C GLY A 327 -16.88 0.00 -8.80
N TYR A 328 -16.07 0.81 -9.49
CA TYR A 328 -16.43 1.44 -10.75
C TYR A 328 -15.33 1.17 -11.80
N VAL A 329 -15.69 0.57 -12.93
CA VAL A 329 -14.78 0.17 -14.00
C VAL A 329 -14.50 1.37 -14.94
N ILE A 330 -13.22 1.64 -15.16
CA ILE A 330 -12.72 2.72 -15.99
C ILE A 330 -11.91 2.11 -17.12
N GLY A 331 -12.28 2.45 -18.36
CA GLY A 331 -11.58 1.99 -19.56
C GLY A 331 -11.53 0.46 -19.71
N GLY A 332 -12.44 -0.26 -19.07
CA GLY A 332 -12.50 -1.73 -19.06
C GLY A 332 -11.33 -2.44 -18.35
N SER A 333 -10.39 -1.68 -17.77
CA SER A 333 -9.10 -2.22 -17.30
C SER A 333 -8.82 -1.90 -15.85
N VAL A 334 -9.41 -0.84 -15.29
CA VAL A 334 -9.12 -0.35 -13.94
C VAL A 334 -10.40 -0.26 -13.15
N MET A 335 -10.39 -0.72 -11.90
CA MET A 335 -11.53 -0.67 -10.98
C MET A 335 -11.06 -0.15 -9.62
N PRO A 336 -11.18 1.16 -9.33
CA PRO A 336 -11.27 1.63 -7.95
C PRO A 336 -12.47 1.00 -7.25
N TYR A 337 -12.32 0.71 -5.95
CA TYR A 337 -13.39 0.18 -5.14
C TYR A 337 -13.26 0.56 -3.66
N LEU A 338 -14.40 0.56 -2.98
CA LEU A 338 -14.51 0.57 -1.53
C LEU A 338 -14.93 -0.82 -1.05
N SER A 339 -14.52 -1.20 0.14
CA SER A 339 -14.87 -2.47 0.76
C SER A 339 -15.26 -2.26 2.22
N ALA A 340 -16.22 -3.06 2.71
CA ALA A 340 -16.66 -3.05 4.10
C ALA A 340 -17.05 -4.47 4.52
N GLY A 341 -16.76 -4.83 5.76
CA GLY A 341 -17.13 -6.14 6.28
C GLY A 341 -16.61 -6.40 7.68
N TYR A 342 -16.38 -7.67 7.99
CA TYR A 342 -15.96 -8.10 9.32
C TYR A 342 -14.68 -8.93 9.24
N GLY A 343 -13.77 -8.69 10.18
CA GLY A 343 -12.46 -9.32 10.23
C GLY A 343 -12.19 -9.97 11.58
N TRP A 344 -11.34 -10.99 11.57
CA TRP A 344 -10.80 -11.70 12.72
C TRP A 344 -9.28 -11.70 12.65
N THR A 345 -8.64 -11.57 13.79
CA THR A 345 -7.18 -11.53 13.91
C THR A 345 -6.81 -12.21 15.20
N HIS A 346 -6.01 -13.27 15.10
CA HIS A 346 -5.49 -13.93 16.28
C HIS A 346 -4.33 -13.12 16.83
N VAL A 347 -4.37 -12.83 18.13
CA VAL A 347 -3.38 -12.01 18.82
C VAL A 347 -2.80 -12.83 19.95
N ASN A 348 -1.48 -12.82 20.04
CA ASN A 348 -0.72 -13.49 21.08
C ASN A 348 0.10 -12.47 21.87
N ILE A 349 0.11 -12.64 23.19
CA ILE A 349 1.02 -11.95 24.11
C ILE A 349 1.93 -13.00 24.76
N SER A 350 3.20 -12.64 24.87
CA SER A 350 4.20 -13.38 25.63
C SER A 350 4.87 -12.45 26.64
N LEU A 351 4.92 -12.91 27.88
CA LEU A 351 5.58 -12.29 29.03
C LEU A 351 6.63 -13.28 29.57
N PRO A 352 7.60 -12.85 30.39
CA PRO A 352 8.52 -13.78 31.02
C PRO A 352 7.72 -14.73 31.93
N GLY A 353 7.69 -16.03 31.59
CA GLY A 353 6.98 -17.07 32.34
C GLY A 353 5.49 -17.23 32.05
N ALA A 354 4.90 -16.46 31.13
CA ALA A 354 3.48 -16.58 30.78
C ALA A 354 3.17 -16.22 29.32
N SER A 355 2.20 -16.90 28.70
CA SER A 355 1.69 -16.57 27.37
C SER A 355 0.17 -16.66 27.32
N ALA A 356 -0.47 -15.74 26.61
CA ALA A 356 -1.92 -15.74 26.39
C ALA A 356 -2.23 -15.40 24.94
N GLY A 357 -3.27 -16.01 24.38
CA GLY A 357 -3.74 -15.74 23.02
C GLY A 357 -5.25 -15.52 23.01
N TRP A 358 -5.72 -14.62 22.14
CA TRP A 358 -7.14 -14.39 21.96
C TRP A 358 -7.47 -13.95 20.54
N MET A 359 -8.72 -14.20 20.15
CA MET A 359 -9.27 -13.67 18.90
C MET A 359 -9.72 -12.22 19.08
N SER A 360 -9.19 -11.32 18.27
CA SER A 360 -9.72 -9.98 18.06
C SER A 360 -10.63 -9.99 16.84
N SER A 361 -11.75 -9.30 16.90
CA SER A 361 -12.67 -9.15 15.77
C SER A 361 -13.26 -7.76 15.69
N GLY A 362 -13.72 -7.38 14.50
CA GLY A 362 -14.28 -6.06 14.31
C GLY A 362 -14.63 -5.70 12.88
N LEU A 363 -15.30 -4.55 12.74
CA LEU A 363 -15.64 -3.97 11.45
C LEU A 363 -14.35 -3.58 10.72
N GLN A 364 -14.27 -3.90 9.43
CA GLN A 364 -13.19 -3.47 8.55
C GLN A 364 -13.73 -2.65 7.39
N LEU A 365 -13.06 -1.54 7.10
CA LEU A 365 -13.29 -0.69 5.94
C LEU A 365 -12.02 -0.67 5.10
N GLY A 366 -12.18 -0.82 3.79
CA GLY A 366 -11.07 -0.81 2.85
C GLY A 366 -11.36 0.05 1.63
N ALA A 367 -10.28 0.44 0.99
CA ALA A 367 -10.31 1.14 -0.28
C ALA A 367 -9.10 0.72 -1.10
N GLY A 368 -9.32 0.49 -2.39
CA GLY A 368 -8.29 -0.05 -3.26
C GLY A 368 -8.55 0.21 -4.72
N VAL A 369 -7.60 -0.22 -5.54
CA VAL A 369 -7.68 -0.20 -6.99
C VAL A 369 -7.16 -1.53 -7.53
N GLU A 370 -7.87 -2.05 -8.53
CA GLU A 370 -7.51 -3.27 -9.25
C GLU A 370 -7.33 -2.92 -10.74
N THR A 371 -6.24 -3.36 -11.37
CA THR A 371 -5.92 -3.10 -12.77
C THR A 371 -5.55 -4.39 -13.51
N MET A 372 -6.08 -4.58 -14.71
CA MET A 372 -5.83 -5.75 -15.54
C MET A 372 -4.39 -5.73 -16.10
N LEU A 373 -3.65 -6.81 -15.84
CA LEU A 373 -2.35 -7.12 -16.45
C LEU A 373 -2.51 -7.97 -17.71
N THR A 374 -3.56 -8.80 -17.76
CA THR A 374 -3.99 -9.59 -18.92
C THR A 374 -5.53 -9.65 -18.94
N ALA A 375 -6.14 -10.44 -19.82
CA ALA A 375 -7.60 -10.65 -19.81
C ALA A 375 -8.12 -11.33 -18.53
N ASN A 376 -7.25 -12.04 -17.81
CA ASN A 376 -7.62 -12.83 -16.62
C ASN A 376 -6.79 -12.50 -15.38
N LEU A 377 -5.62 -11.87 -15.53
CA LEU A 377 -4.76 -11.52 -14.41
C LEU A 377 -4.88 -10.03 -14.12
N ALA A 378 -5.13 -9.68 -12.87
CA ALA A 378 -5.14 -8.31 -12.39
C ALA A 378 -4.16 -8.10 -11.23
N LEU A 379 -3.62 -6.88 -11.16
CA LEU A 379 -2.86 -6.35 -10.04
C LEU A 379 -3.78 -5.53 -9.16
N ARG A 380 -3.68 -5.73 -7.85
CA ARG A 380 -4.46 -5.01 -6.85
C ARG A 380 -3.54 -4.28 -5.88
N ALA A 381 -3.94 -3.08 -5.48
CA ALA A 381 -3.43 -2.40 -4.30
C ALA A 381 -4.60 -1.98 -3.40
N GLU A 382 -4.52 -2.25 -2.11
CA GLU A 382 -5.61 -1.95 -1.16
C GLU A 382 -5.07 -1.57 0.21
N TYR A 383 -5.78 -0.68 0.89
CA TYR A 383 -5.62 -0.43 2.31
C TYR A 383 -6.90 -0.83 3.05
N ILE A 384 -6.75 -1.58 4.14
CA ILE A 384 -7.84 -2.00 5.02
C ILE A 384 -7.54 -1.51 6.43
N HIS A 385 -8.53 -0.88 7.05
CA HIS A 385 -8.53 -0.55 8.47
C HIS A 385 -9.58 -1.39 9.17
N GLN A 386 -9.19 -2.11 10.23
CA GLN A 386 -10.08 -2.88 11.09
C GLN A 386 -10.15 -2.22 12.46
N PHE A 387 -11.36 -1.82 12.83
CA PHE A 387 -11.69 -1.26 14.13
C PHE A 387 -11.85 -2.39 15.13
N GLY A 388 -11.02 -2.41 16.17
CA GLY A 388 -11.11 -3.41 17.22
C GLY A 388 -12.35 -3.21 18.08
N THR A 389 -12.87 -4.30 18.61
CA THR A 389 -13.83 -4.24 19.71
C THR A 389 -13.08 -4.37 21.03
N SER A 390 -13.46 -3.57 22.05
CA SER A 390 -12.89 -3.68 23.39
C SER A 390 -13.29 -5.03 24.01
N ARG A 391 -12.35 -5.70 24.65
CA ARG A 391 -12.57 -6.98 25.33
C ARG A 391 -11.97 -6.96 26.73
N GLU A 392 -12.69 -7.49 27.69
CA GLU A 392 -12.16 -7.75 29.03
C GLU A 392 -11.20 -8.95 28.97
N LEU A 393 -9.98 -8.77 29.46
CA LEU A 393 -9.00 -9.86 29.58
C LEU A 393 -9.19 -10.58 30.93
N VAL A 394 -9.17 -9.79 32.00
CA VAL A 394 -9.42 -10.19 33.40
C VAL A 394 -10.00 -8.96 34.08
N ALA A 395 -11.18 -9.01 34.69
CA ALA A 395 -11.75 -7.85 35.37
C ALA A 395 -10.73 -7.21 36.35
N PRO A 396 -10.53 -5.87 36.34
CA PRO A 396 -11.15 -4.83 35.49
C PRO A 396 -10.32 -4.44 34.23
N LEU A 397 -9.34 -5.24 33.83
CA LEU A 397 -8.44 -4.99 32.69
C LEU A 397 -9.14 -5.25 31.34
N THR A 398 -9.14 -4.22 30.50
CA THR A 398 -9.68 -4.27 29.12
C THR A 398 -8.59 -4.03 28.08
N ALA A 399 -8.76 -4.63 26.90
CA ALA A 399 -7.90 -4.47 25.74
C ALA A 399 -8.71 -4.18 24.48
N LYS A 400 -8.23 -3.24 23.65
CA LYS A 400 -8.79 -2.94 22.32
C LYS A 400 -7.66 -2.88 21.29
N ILE A 401 -7.86 -3.44 20.11
CA ILE A 401 -6.83 -3.50 19.06
C ILE A 401 -7.39 -2.95 17.75
N ASP A 402 -6.90 -1.78 17.34
CA ASP A 402 -7.15 -1.26 16.00
C ASP A 402 -6.00 -1.68 15.08
N SER A 403 -6.29 -2.13 13.87
CA SER A 403 -5.25 -2.59 12.92
C SER A 403 -5.43 -1.99 11.53
N GLY A 404 -4.32 -1.78 10.84
CA GLY A 404 -4.27 -1.32 9.46
C GLY A 404 -3.40 -2.25 8.63
N ARG A 405 -3.80 -2.51 7.39
CA ARG A 405 -3.07 -3.39 6.46
C ARG A 405 -3.01 -2.72 5.10
N ALA A 406 -1.81 -2.43 4.62
CA ALA A 406 -1.57 -2.06 3.23
C ALA A 406 -1.08 -3.30 2.46
N ARG A 407 -1.76 -3.66 1.36
CA ARG A 407 -1.45 -4.85 0.57
C ARG A 407 -1.40 -4.59 -0.92
N VAL A 408 -0.57 -5.40 -1.58
CA VAL A 408 -0.56 -5.60 -3.02
C VAL A 408 -0.83 -7.06 -3.30
N GLY A 409 -1.55 -7.37 -4.37
CA GLY A 409 -1.88 -8.75 -4.71
C GLY A 409 -2.07 -8.95 -6.20
N LEU A 410 -2.02 -10.22 -6.60
CA LEU A 410 -2.40 -10.67 -7.93
C LEU A 410 -3.68 -11.48 -7.84
N THR A 411 -4.65 -11.14 -8.67
CA THR A 411 -5.95 -11.81 -8.74
C THR A 411 -6.14 -12.41 -10.12
N TRP A 412 -6.49 -13.69 -10.14
CA TRP A 412 -6.93 -14.38 -11.35
C TRP A 412 -8.45 -14.37 -11.40
N LYS A 413 -9.01 -13.81 -12.48
CA LYS A 413 -10.44 -13.69 -12.76
C LYS A 413 -10.87 -14.85 -13.67
N PHE A 414 -11.79 -15.65 -13.16
CA PHE A 414 -12.41 -16.76 -13.88
C PHE A 414 -13.62 -16.26 -14.68
N GLY A 415 -13.77 -16.77 -15.91
CA GLY A 415 -14.78 -16.30 -16.87
C GLY A 415 -14.34 -15.04 -17.63
N GLY A 416 -15.18 -14.58 -18.55
CA GLY A 416 -14.91 -13.49 -19.49
C GLY A 416 -14.89 -14.04 -20.92
N GLU A 417 -15.84 -13.61 -21.75
CA GLU A 417 -15.85 -13.95 -23.17
C GLU A 417 -14.52 -13.56 -23.82
N GLY A 418 -13.88 -14.53 -24.46
CA GLY A 418 -12.50 -14.43 -24.92
C GLY A 418 -11.76 -15.77 -25.05
N ALA A 419 -12.40 -16.92 -24.86
CA ALA A 419 -12.01 -18.14 -25.55
C ALA A 419 -12.46 -18.04 -27.01
N ALA A 420 -11.84 -17.14 -27.78
CA ALA A 420 -11.89 -17.25 -29.23
C ALA A 420 -11.09 -18.50 -29.60
N VAL A 421 -11.77 -19.63 -29.65
CA VAL A 421 -11.34 -20.79 -30.44
C VAL A 421 -11.14 -20.24 -31.84
N THR A 422 -9.89 -19.98 -32.21
CA THR A 422 -9.55 -19.75 -33.61
C THR A 422 -9.85 -21.07 -34.30
N ALA A 423 -11.03 -21.18 -34.89
CA ALA A 423 -11.36 -22.27 -35.79
C ALA A 423 -10.33 -22.21 -36.92
N ARG A 424 -9.38 -23.14 -36.89
CA ARG A 424 -8.62 -23.50 -38.10
C ARG A 424 -9.62 -24.20 -39.00
N TYR A 425 -10.03 -23.53 -40.07
CA TYR A 425 -10.49 -24.20 -41.28
C TYR A 425 -9.34 -24.16 -42.28
#